data_AF-A0A812TYE5-F1
#
_entry.id   AF-A0A812TYE5-F1
#
_cell.length_a   1.000
_cell.length_b   1.000
_cell.length_c   1.000
_cell.angle_alpha   90.00
_cell.angle_beta   90.00
_cell.angle_gamma   90.00
#
_symmetry.space_group_name_H-M   'P 1'
#
loop_
_entity.id
_entity.type
_entity.pdbx_description
1 polymer ?
#
loop_
_entity_poly.entity_id
_entity_poly.type
_entity_poly.pdbx_seq_one_letter_code
_entity_poly.pdbx_strand_id
1 'polypeptide(L)'
;MASSLPRCLQLCLLCVAVRSVESAKCVYPGGECYELRLQKCKDSANWTIHGLWPEWDNGCPGPKFDVSALTSIRSEMEAKWISCPEFGEANEVFWQHEWEKHGTCSRMDEASFFKKALQLYDQYKVKCGKKKEGDCAICFNEDLVTLETCPPILGLVV
;
A
#
# COMPACT_ATOMS: atom_id res chain seq x y z
N MET A 1 -60.60 32.36 33.69
CA MET A 1 -59.18 32.15 34.07
C MET A 1 -58.69 30.94 33.30
N ALA A 2 -57.94 31.14 32.21
CA ALA A 2 -57.32 30.07 31.43
C ALA A 2 -55.84 30.41 31.34
N SER A 3 -55.03 29.75 32.17
CA SER A 3 -53.60 29.95 32.27
C SER A 3 -52.88 29.24 31.13
N SER A 4 -52.17 30.03 30.33
CA SER A 4 -51.22 29.62 29.29
C SER A 4 -50.11 28.73 29.85
N LEU A 5 -49.90 27.55 29.24
CA LEU A 5 -48.71 26.73 29.48
C LEU A 5 -47.48 27.35 28.78
N PRO A 6 -46.29 27.31 29.38
CA PRO A 6 -45.07 27.84 28.78
C PRO A 6 -44.50 26.87 27.74
N ARG A 7 -44.06 27.42 26.61
CA ARG A 7 -43.32 26.72 25.55
C ARG A 7 -41.98 26.22 26.11
N CYS A 8 -41.95 24.97 26.53
CA CYS A 8 -40.71 24.29 26.89
C CYS A 8 -39.95 23.95 25.60
N LEU A 9 -38.75 24.52 25.46
CA LEU A 9 -37.65 24.15 24.58
C LEU A 9 -37.83 22.86 23.77
N GLN A 10 -38.24 22.99 22.50
CA GLN A 10 -37.97 21.96 21.51
C GLN A 10 -36.50 22.14 21.07
N LEU A 11 -35.55 21.55 21.81
CA LEU A 11 -34.20 21.40 21.28
C LEU A 11 -34.30 20.56 20.00
N CYS A 12 -33.94 21.18 18.87
CA CYS A 12 -33.80 20.51 17.61
C CYS A 12 -32.58 19.58 17.71
N LEU A 13 -32.80 18.33 18.13
CA LEU A 13 -31.87 17.23 17.94
C LEU A 13 -31.81 16.92 16.44
N LEU A 14 -31.17 17.79 15.67
CA LEU A 14 -30.57 17.39 14.40
C LEU A 14 -29.35 16.54 14.78
N CYS A 15 -29.60 15.29 15.14
CA CYS A 15 -28.59 14.27 15.11
C CYS A 15 -28.21 14.11 13.63
N VAL A 16 -27.24 14.89 13.16
CA VAL A 16 -26.62 14.65 11.86
C VAL A 16 -26.00 13.26 12.01
N ALA A 17 -26.65 12.26 11.43
CA ALA A 17 -26.07 10.93 11.34
C ALA A 17 -24.75 11.08 10.58
N VAL A 18 -23.64 11.02 11.32
CA VAL A 18 -22.32 10.87 10.72
C VAL A 18 -22.37 9.53 10.02
N ARG A 19 -22.60 9.55 8.70
CA ARG A 19 -22.44 8.35 7.88
C ARG A 19 -20.97 8.00 7.97
N SER A 20 -20.64 6.91 8.68
CA SER A 20 -19.32 6.30 8.56
C SER A 20 -19.10 6.02 7.08
N VAL A 21 -18.18 6.76 6.47
CA VAL A 21 -17.70 6.42 5.14
C VAL A 21 -16.87 5.17 5.34
N GLU A 22 -17.45 4.00 5.05
CA GLU A 22 -16.68 2.76 4.93
C GLU A 22 -15.61 3.02 3.87
N SER A 23 -14.36 2.78 4.21
CA SER A 23 -13.26 2.89 3.25
C SER A 23 -13.53 1.96 2.07
N ALA A 24 -13.26 2.41 0.85
CA ALA A 24 -13.27 1.51 -0.31
C ALA A 24 -12.33 0.32 -0.04
N LYS A 25 -12.70 -0.84 -0.55
CA LYS A 25 -11.97 -2.08 -0.36
C LYS A 25 -11.17 -2.38 -1.61
N CYS A 26 -9.86 -2.52 -1.44
CA CYS A 26 -8.98 -2.95 -2.51
C CYS A 26 -9.15 -4.46 -2.76
N VAL A 27 -9.20 -4.85 -4.03
CA VAL A 27 -9.47 -6.23 -4.46
C VAL A 27 -8.60 -6.58 -5.66
N TYR A 28 -8.25 -7.86 -5.77
CA TYR A 28 -7.47 -8.39 -6.88
C TYR A 28 -8.06 -9.71 -7.37
N PRO A 29 -8.07 -9.97 -8.70
CA PRO A 29 -7.77 -9.02 -9.78
C PRO A 29 -8.94 -8.05 -10.04
N GLY A 30 -8.64 -6.99 -10.79
CA GLY A 30 -9.63 -6.02 -11.30
C GLY A 30 -9.96 -4.85 -10.38
N GLY A 31 -9.23 -4.65 -9.28
CA GLY A 31 -9.41 -3.47 -8.41
C GLY A 31 -8.70 -2.24 -8.95
N GLU A 32 -9.33 -1.07 -8.80
CA GLU A 32 -8.72 0.23 -9.12
C GLU A 32 -7.98 0.80 -7.89
N CYS A 33 -7.00 0.04 -7.43
CA CYS A 33 -6.26 0.32 -6.20
C CYS A 33 -4.83 -0.20 -6.28
N TYR A 34 -3.99 0.23 -5.34
CA TYR A 34 -2.64 -0.30 -5.15
C TYR A 34 -2.47 -0.90 -3.76
N GLU A 35 -1.76 -2.01 -3.66
CA GLU A 35 -1.28 -2.59 -2.41
C GLU A 35 0.24 -2.37 -2.27
N LEU A 36 0.65 -1.60 -1.25
CA LEU A 36 2.05 -1.57 -0.81
C LEU A 36 2.29 -2.72 0.15
N ARG A 37 3.11 -3.69 -0.28
CA ARG A 37 3.55 -4.82 0.52
C ARG A 37 4.87 -4.52 1.18
N LEU A 38 4.92 -4.65 2.50
CA LEU A 38 6.17 -4.67 3.25
C LEU A 38 6.45 -6.07 3.76
N GLN A 39 7.73 -6.42 3.79
CA GLN A 39 8.23 -7.67 4.35
C GLN A 39 9.19 -7.40 5.51
N LYS A 40 9.19 -8.33 6.46
CA LYS A 40 10.09 -8.32 7.60
C LYS A 40 11.01 -9.53 7.48
N CYS A 41 12.16 -9.32 6.84
CA CYS A 41 13.17 -10.37 6.69
C CYS A 41 13.64 -10.88 8.06
N LYS A 42 14.07 -12.14 8.09
CA LYS A 42 14.59 -12.78 9.29
C LYS A 42 15.72 -11.95 9.91
N ASP A 43 15.65 -11.75 11.23
CA ASP A 43 16.60 -10.98 12.02
C ASP A 43 16.75 -9.49 11.63
N SER A 44 15.90 -8.97 10.72
CA SER A 44 15.92 -7.56 10.34
C SER A 44 15.29 -6.66 11.39
N ALA A 45 15.98 -5.57 11.74
CA ALA A 45 15.46 -4.54 12.65
C ALA A 45 14.32 -3.72 12.03
N ASN A 46 14.27 -3.60 10.70
CA ASN A 46 13.30 -2.74 9.98
C ASN A 46 12.40 -3.53 9.03
N TRP A 47 11.22 -3.01 8.73
CA TRP A 47 10.44 -3.45 7.58
C TRP A 47 11.15 -3.00 6.30
N THR A 48 11.07 -3.79 5.24
CA THR A 48 11.55 -3.45 3.91
C THR A 48 10.38 -3.56 2.92
N ILE A 49 10.51 -2.93 1.76
CA ILE A 49 9.53 -3.04 0.69
C ILE A 49 9.65 -4.45 0.10
N HIS A 50 8.51 -5.11 -0.03
CA HIS A 50 8.37 -6.28 -0.88
C HIS A 50 7.97 -5.80 -2.28
N GLY A 51 6.88 -5.03 -2.38
CA GLY A 51 6.40 -4.55 -3.67
C GLY A 51 5.33 -3.47 -3.58
N LEU A 52 5.08 -2.80 -4.70
CA LEU A 52 3.93 -1.93 -4.92
C LEU A 52 3.10 -2.52 -6.07
N TRP A 53 1.90 -3.00 -5.76
CA TRP A 53 1.14 -3.85 -6.67
C TRP A 53 -0.12 -3.11 -7.12
N PRO A 54 -0.24 -2.75 -8.40
CA PRO A 54 -1.52 -2.35 -8.97
C PRO A 54 -2.44 -3.57 -9.02
N GLU A 55 -3.61 -3.50 -8.40
CA GLU A 55 -4.47 -4.68 -8.21
C GLU A 55 -5.47 -4.92 -9.35
N TRP A 56 -5.32 -4.20 -10.47
CA TRP A 56 -6.12 -4.45 -11.67
C TRP A 56 -5.59 -5.63 -12.49
N ASP A 57 -4.28 -5.78 -12.64
CA ASP A 57 -3.64 -6.84 -13.45
C ASP A 57 -2.16 -7.02 -13.08
N ASN A 58 -1.52 -8.07 -13.60
CA ASN A 58 -0.08 -8.30 -13.51
C ASN A 58 0.54 -8.64 -14.88
N GLY A 59 1.86 -8.50 -15.00
CA GLY A 59 2.61 -8.90 -16.20
C GLY A 59 2.20 -8.15 -17.47
N CYS A 60 1.82 -6.88 -17.35
CA CYS A 60 1.36 -6.08 -18.48
C CYS A 60 2.49 -5.86 -19.50
N PRO A 61 2.18 -5.72 -20.80
CA PRO A 61 3.17 -5.34 -21.79
C PRO A 61 3.82 -4.00 -21.43
N GLY A 62 5.15 -3.95 -21.42
CA GLY A 62 5.91 -2.76 -21.03
C GLY A 62 7.40 -2.86 -21.35
N PRO A 63 8.18 -1.81 -21.06
CA PRO A 63 9.62 -1.85 -21.22
C PRO A 63 10.22 -2.85 -20.22
N LYS A 64 11.31 -3.49 -20.63
CA LYS A 64 12.11 -4.35 -19.74
C LYS A 64 12.75 -3.51 -18.64
N PHE A 65 13.05 -4.17 -17.52
CA PHE A 65 13.80 -3.57 -16.42
C PHE A 65 15.14 -3.01 -16.90
N ASP A 66 15.46 -1.78 -16.50
CA ASP A 66 16.72 -1.11 -16.74
C ASP A 66 17.26 -0.51 -15.44
N VAL A 67 18.19 -1.25 -14.82
CA VAL A 67 18.86 -0.84 -13.58
C VAL A 67 19.48 0.56 -13.65
N SER A 68 19.86 1.05 -14.83
CA SER A 68 20.45 2.39 -14.99
C SER A 68 19.45 3.51 -14.68
N ALA A 69 18.14 3.26 -14.87
CA ALA A 69 17.06 4.17 -14.51
C ALA A 69 17.01 4.46 -13.00
N LEU A 70 17.53 3.52 -12.18
CA LEU A 70 17.53 3.62 -10.73
C LEU A 70 18.76 4.33 -10.16
N THR A 71 19.72 4.75 -11.00
CA THR A 71 20.98 5.36 -10.56
C THR A 71 20.78 6.48 -9.53
N SER A 72 19.78 7.34 -9.74
CA SER A 72 19.48 8.47 -8.83
C SER A 72 18.93 8.08 -7.46
N ILE A 73 18.40 6.85 -7.32
CA ILE A 73 17.75 6.35 -6.09
C ILE A 73 18.37 5.04 -5.58
N ARG A 74 19.52 4.65 -6.13
CA ARG A 74 20.14 3.34 -5.87
C ARG A 74 20.39 3.11 -4.38
N SER A 75 20.91 4.11 -3.68
CA SER A 75 21.16 3.99 -2.23
C SER A 75 19.90 3.76 -1.41
N GLU A 76 18.76 4.33 -1.84
CA GLU A 76 17.49 4.12 -1.16
C GLU A 76 16.91 2.73 -1.46
N MET A 77 17.04 2.27 -2.70
CA MET A 77 16.67 0.91 -3.11
C MET A 77 17.43 -0.13 -2.28
N GLU A 78 18.75 0.00 -2.17
CA GLU A 78 19.60 -0.91 -1.37
C GLU A 78 19.29 -0.88 0.14
N ALA A 79 18.75 0.22 0.65
CA ALA A 79 18.44 0.36 2.07
C ALA A 79 17.01 -0.09 2.43
N LYS A 80 16.06 0.13 1.52
CA LYS A 80 14.62 0.04 1.82
C LYS A 80 13.92 -1.07 1.06
N TRP A 81 14.41 -1.48 -0.11
CA TRP A 81 13.78 -2.48 -0.97
C TRP A 81 14.73 -3.67 -1.19
N ILE A 82 15.17 -4.32 -0.12
CA ILE A 82 16.08 -5.46 -0.25
C ILE A 82 15.32 -6.76 -0.53
N SER A 83 15.98 -7.64 -1.25
CA SER A 83 15.72 -9.08 -1.18
C SER A 83 16.08 -9.57 0.23
N CYS A 84 15.23 -10.42 0.83
CA CYS A 84 15.52 -10.94 2.15
C CYS A 84 16.72 -11.90 2.11
N PRO A 85 17.74 -11.71 2.98
CA PRO A 85 18.99 -12.47 2.92
C PRO A 85 18.81 -13.99 2.97
N GLU A 86 17.78 -14.47 3.68
CA GLU A 86 17.44 -15.89 3.79
C GLU A 86 17.08 -16.56 2.45
N PHE A 87 16.73 -15.79 1.41
CA PHE A 87 16.46 -16.32 0.08
C PHE A 87 17.71 -16.37 -0.83
N GLY A 88 18.79 -15.67 -0.46
CA GLY A 88 20.05 -15.68 -1.21
C GLY A 88 19.99 -15.02 -2.60
N GLU A 89 18.92 -14.30 -2.91
CA GLU A 89 18.73 -13.59 -4.18
C GLU A 89 19.29 -12.16 -4.11
N ALA A 90 19.91 -11.70 -5.21
CA ALA A 90 20.41 -10.33 -5.31
C ALA A 90 19.28 -9.31 -5.47
N ASN A 91 19.44 -8.12 -4.88
CA ASN A 91 18.42 -7.06 -4.90
C ASN A 91 17.97 -6.69 -6.33
N GLU A 92 18.88 -6.61 -7.30
CA GLU A 92 18.52 -6.28 -8.69
C GLU A 92 17.62 -7.33 -9.36
N VAL A 93 17.80 -8.62 -9.03
CA VAL A 93 16.93 -9.70 -9.53
C VAL A 93 15.53 -9.54 -8.95
N PHE A 94 15.45 -9.20 -7.67
CA PHE A 94 14.18 -8.94 -7.00
C PHE A 94 13.48 -7.69 -7.57
N TRP A 95 14.21 -6.60 -7.82
CA TRP A 95 13.64 -5.39 -8.43
C TRP A 95 13.17 -5.64 -9.85
N GLN A 96 13.92 -6.42 -10.64
CA GLN A 96 13.49 -6.85 -11.96
C GLN A 96 12.16 -7.60 -11.89
N HIS A 97 12.02 -8.56 -10.96
CA HIS A 97 10.78 -9.30 -10.76
C HIS A 97 9.61 -8.35 -10.46
N GLU A 98 9.78 -7.45 -9.50
CA GLU A 98 8.73 -6.51 -9.09
C GLU A 98 8.35 -5.54 -10.23
N TRP A 99 9.33 -5.07 -11.02
CA TRP A 99 9.05 -4.24 -12.19
C TRP A 99 8.29 -5.01 -13.26
N GLU A 100 8.81 -6.14 -13.73
CA GLU A 100 8.23 -6.88 -14.86
C GLU A 100 6.83 -7.43 -14.55
N LYS A 101 6.61 -7.86 -13.29
CA LYS A 101 5.33 -8.44 -12.86
C LYS A 101 4.31 -7.40 -12.42
N HIS A 102 4.72 -6.33 -11.75
CA HIS A 102 3.79 -5.37 -11.13
C HIS A 102 3.98 -3.95 -11.68
N GLY A 103 5.22 -3.48 -11.76
CA GLY A 103 5.54 -2.13 -12.23
C GLY A 103 5.07 -1.83 -13.65
N THR A 104 5.16 -2.79 -14.56
CA THR A 104 4.67 -2.67 -15.96
C THR A 104 3.17 -2.39 -16.06
N CYS A 105 2.38 -2.79 -15.06
CA CYS A 105 0.95 -2.50 -15.01
C CYS A 105 0.62 -1.13 -14.41
N SER A 106 1.58 -0.46 -13.74
CA SER A 106 1.36 0.72 -12.90
C SER A 106 1.07 2.02 -13.65
N ARG A 107 1.16 2.04 -14.99
CA ARG A 107 1.09 3.24 -15.84
C ARG A 107 2.14 4.32 -15.53
N MET A 108 3.15 4.00 -14.71
CA MET A 108 4.32 4.84 -14.44
C MET A 108 5.51 4.34 -15.26
N ASP A 109 6.48 5.22 -15.53
CA ASP A 109 7.81 4.76 -15.93
C ASP A 109 8.54 4.11 -14.75
N GLU A 110 9.57 3.31 -15.05
CA GLU A 110 10.33 2.54 -14.06
C GLU A 110 10.84 3.39 -12.89
N ALA A 111 11.50 4.52 -13.19
CA ALA A 111 12.06 5.38 -12.15
C ALA A 111 10.96 5.99 -11.27
N SER A 112 9.84 6.41 -11.86
CA SER A 112 8.68 6.94 -11.12
C SER A 112 8.01 5.88 -10.24
N PHE A 113 7.87 4.63 -10.72
CA PHE A 113 7.31 3.52 -9.95
C PHE A 113 8.11 3.25 -8.68
N PHE A 114 9.44 3.08 -8.82
CA PHE A 114 10.30 2.81 -7.68
C PHE A 114 10.37 4.00 -6.70
N LYS A 115 10.45 5.24 -7.21
CA LYS A 115 10.39 6.45 -6.38
C LYS A 115 9.10 6.54 -5.58
N LYS A 116 7.96 6.24 -6.21
CA LYS A 116 6.65 6.31 -5.56
C LYS A 116 6.53 5.28 -4.43
N ALA A 117 6.97 4.04 -4.65
CA ALA A 117 6.98 3.02 -3.61
C ALA A 117 7.89 3.40 -2.42
N LEU A 118 9.08 3.93 -2.68
CA LEU A 118 10.00 4.43 -1.63
C LEU A 118 9.34 5.55 -0.80
N GLN A 119 8.66 6.49 -1.44
CA GLN A 119 7.92 7.56 -0.77
C GLN A 119 6.80 7.01 0.12
N LEU A 120 5.98 6.09 -0.40
CA LEU A 120 4.90 5.47 0.36
C LEU A 120 5.43 4.65 1.54
N TYR A 121 6.54 3.94 1.35
CA TYR A 121 7.22 3.23 2.43
C TYR A 121 7.61 4.17 3.57
N ASP A 122 8.29 5.28 3.28
CA ASP A 122 8.73 6.22 4.32
C ASP A 122 7.56 6.83 5.07
N GLN A 123 6.46 7.10 4.37
CA GLN A 123 5.26 7.67 4.97
C GLN A 123 4.46 6.68 5.81
N TYR A 124 4.39 5.40 5.40
CA TYR A 124 3.40 4.47 5.95
C TYR A 124 3.96 3.23 6.67
N LYS A 125 5.27 2.95 6.62
CA LYS A 125 5.86 1.75 7.27
C LYS A 125 5.53 1.59 8.75
N VAL A 126 5.28 2.68 9.46
CA VAL A 126 4.89 2.67 10.88
C VAL A 126 3.56 1.97 11.13
N LYS A 127 2.67 1.89 10.12
CA LYS A 127 1.38 1.16 10.21
C LYS A 127 1.56 -0.35 10.37
N CYS A 128 2.71 -0.89 9.99
CA CYS A 128 2.99 -2.33 10.07
C CYS A 128 3.38 -2.81 11.48
N GLY A 129 3.56 -1.89 12.43
CA GLY A 129 3.89 -2.22 13.81
C GLY A 129 5.23 -2.92 13.98
N LYS A 130 5.42 -3.57 15.14
CA LYS A 130 6.65 -4.27 15.50
C LYS A 130 6.43 -5.78 15.42
N LYS A 131 6.78 -6.40 14.29
CA LYS A 131 6.84 -7.86 14.12
C LYS A 131 8.29 -8.34 14.04
N LYS A 132 8.54 -9.60 14.38
CA LYS A 132 9.88 -10.23 14.22
C LYS A 132 10.13 -10.65 12.77
N GLU A 133 9.09 -11.14 12.09
CA GLU A 133 9.09 -11.59 10.71
C GLU A 133 7.67 -11.50 10.12
N GLY A 134 7.55 -11.70 8.80
CA GLY A 134 6.29 -11.80 8.07
C GLY A 134 5.93 -10.55 7.27
N ASP A 135 4.66 -10.43 6.90
CA ASP A 135 4.19 -9.44 5.92
C ASP A 135 3.26 -8.38 6.52
N CYS A 136 3.14 -7.28 5.76
CA CYS A 136 2.21 -6.18 5.99
C CYS A 136 1.72 -5.61 4.66
N ALA A 137 0.45 -5.21 4.62
CA ALA A 137 -0.18 -4.58 3.47
C ALA A 137 -0.76 -3.22 3.85
N ILE A 138 -0.56 -2.22 2.99
CA ILE A 138 -1.18 -0.90 3.08
C ILE A 138 -1.76 -0.59 1.71
N CYS A 139 -3.07 -0.37 1.65
CA CYS A 139 -3.78 -0.22 0.39
C CYS A 139 -4.20 1.22 0.16
N PHE A 140 -4.25 1.60 -1.10
CA PHE A 140 -4.56 2.94 -1.55
C PHE A 140 -5.51 2.89 -2.74
N ASN A 141 -6.27 3.96 -2.93
CA ASN A 141 -6.97 4.18 -4.19
C ASN A 141 -5.97 4.29 -5.37
N GLU A 142 -6.48 4.24 -6.59
CA GLU A 142 -5.68 4.33 -7.83
C GLU A 142 -4.71 5.54 -7.84
N ASP A 143 -5.11 6.68 -7.28
CA ASP A 143 -4.25 7.88 -7.26
C ASP A 143 -3.13 7.84 -6.21
N LEU A 144 -3.07 6.79 -5.37
CA LEU A 144 -2.09 6.64 -4.28
C LEU A 144 -2.13 7.79 -3.25
N VAL A 145 -3.33 8.32 -2.96
CA VAL A 145 -3.53 9.45 -2.03
C VAL A 145 -4.50 9.15 -0.89
N THR A 146 -5.45 8.23 -1.10
CA THR A 146 -6.46 7.85 -0.11
C THR A 146 -6.18 6.43 0.34
N LEU A 147 -6.17 6.18 1.66
CA LEU A 147 -6.03 4.83 2.19
C LEU A 147 -7.32 4.03 1.96
N GLU A 148 -7.14 2.78 1.56
CA GLU A 148 -8.20 1.80 1.38
C GLU A 148 -8.06 0.63 2.35
N THR A 149 -9.14 -0.15 2.48
CA THR A 149 -9.12 -1.40 3.23
C THR A 149 -8.49 -2.48 2.37
N CYS A 150 -7.36 -3.03 2.81
CA CYS A 150 -6.76 -4.19 2.15
C CYS A 150 -7.65 -5.42 2.25
N PRO A 151 -7.62 -6.31 1.24
CA PRO A 151 -8.20 -7.62 1.40
C PRO A 151 -7.49 -8.34 2.56
N PRO A 152 -8.17 -9.27 3.27
CA PRO A 152 -7.48 -10.17 4.18
C PRO A 152 -6.34 -10.83 3.40
N ILE A 153 -5.13 -10.79 3.95
CA ILE A 153 -4.03 -11.58 3.40
C ILE A 153 -4.50 -13.04 3.50
N LEU A 154 -4.94 -13.61 2.38
CA LEU A 154 -5.29 -15.01 2.29
C LEU A 154 -3.99 -15.80 2.43
N GLY A 155 -3.56 -15.97 3.68
CA GLY A 155 -2.66 -17.06 4.02
C GLY A 155 -3.37 -18.34 3.62
N LEU A 156 -2.71 -19.12 2.75
CA LEU A 156 -2.70 -20.58 2.79
C LEU A 156 -3.76 -21.18 3.72
N VAL A 157 -4.99 -21.34 3.21
CA VAL A 157 -5.92 -22.31 3.78
C VAL A 157 -5.78 -23.58 2.95
N VAL A 158 -4.62 -24.22 3.08
CA VAL A 158 -4.38 -25.68 3.20
C VAL A 158 -2.94 -25.92 3.62
#